data_AF-A0A7C1JKY3-F1
#
_entry.id   AF-A0A7C1JKY3-F1
#
_cell.length_a   1.000
_cell.length_b   1.000
_cell.length_c   1.000
_cell.angle_alpha   90.00
_cell.angle_beta   90.00
_cell.angle_gamma   90.00
#
_symmetry.space_group_name_H-M   'P 1'
#
loop_
_entity.id
_entity.type
_entity.pdbx_description
1 polymer ?
#
loop_
_entity_poly.entity_id
_entity_poly.type
_entity_poly.pdbx_seq_one_letter_code
_entity_poly.pdbx_strand_id
1 'polypeptide(L)'
;MTDIQSPVENPAGEPSSKRSLLLPAVIVLALIGLALFAMPFLSILFSIVIPPHPPLPSGVSLTRQQNYDYGIDEWWYTSSQDPCAVLDFYRELGAQCTVSPLQCDRAETTTGDFNAVNMVVARCAGAAEFSLFSMSWWVLITRNPANLQAAQLDVWRGINWLTTGSPAATESPE
;
A
#
# COMPACT_ATOMS: atom_id res chain seq x y z
N MET A 1 -85.97 36.62 30.21
CA MET A 1 -85.20 36.32 28.98
C MET A 1 -83.79 36.80 29.26
N THR A 2 -82.90 35.87 29.57
CA THR A 2 -81.54 36.14 30.04
C THR A 2 -80.62 35.46 29.05
N ASP A 3 -80.00 36.25 28.16
CA ASP A 3 -79.07 35.75 27.15
C ASP A 3 -77.74 35.35 27.81
N ILE A 4 -77.39 34.08 27.68
CA ILE A 4 -76.11 33.51 28.11
C ILE A 4 -75.12 33.71 26.95
N GLN A 5 -74.25 34.72 27.06
CA GLN A 5 -73.12 34.92 26.16
C GLN A 5 -72.10 33.79 26.34
N SER A 6 -71.92 32.99 25.29
CA SER A 6 -70.87 31.96 25.24
C SER A 6 -69.48 32.61 25.15
N PRO A 7 -68.44 32.00 25.74
CA PRO A 7 -67.08 32.52 25.69
C PRO A 7 -66.55 32.44 24.26
N VAL A 8 -66.03 33.55 23.76
CA VAL A 8 -65.30 33.63 22.48
C VAL A 8 -64.03 32.79 22.60
N GLU A 9 -64.00 31.67 21.89
CA GLU A 9 -62.84 30.78 21.76
C GLU A 9 -61.77 31.50 20.92
N ASN A 10 -60.68 31.91 21.56
CA ASN A 10 -59.53 32.49 20.86
C ASN A 10 -58.82 31.36 20.06
N PRO A 11 -58.62 31.51 18.74
CA PRO A 11 -57.89 30.52 17.98
C PRO A 11 -56.44 30.47 18.48
N ALA A 12 -56.05 29.31 19.00
CA ALA A 12 -54.68 29.00 19.36
C ALA A 12 -53.81 29.24 18.11
N GLY A 13 -52.99 30.29 18.16
CA GLY A 13 -52.05 30.60 17.10
C GLY A 13 -51.13 29.40 16.88
N GLU A 14 -51.24 28.78 15.70
CA GLU A 14 -50.33 27.72 15.27
C GLU A 14 -48.89 28.24 15.40
N PRO A 15 -48.04 27.62 16.24
CA PRO A 15 -46.66 28.04 16.36
C PRO A 15 -45.97 27.79 15.01
N SER A 16 -45.60 28.90 14.36
CA SER A 16 -44.85 29.00 13.11
C SER A 16 -43.83 27.86 12.90
N SER A 17 -44.28 26.85 12.14
CA SER A 17 -43.62 25.58 11.78
C SER A 17 -42.21 25.72 11.16
N LYS A 18 -41.86 26.89 10.62
CA LYS A 18 -40.58 27.12 9.92
C LYS A 18 -39.33 26.99 10.83
N ARG A 19 -39.44 27.27 12.13
CA ARG A 19 -38.31 27.08 13.07
C ARG A 19 -38.03 25.61 13.38
N SER A 20 -39.04 24.74 13.27
CA SER A 20 -38.91 23.30 13.54
C SER A 20 -38.07 22.59 12.48
N LEU A 21 -38.06 23.08 11.23
CA LEU A 21 -37.35 22.46 10.11
C LEU A 21 -35.90 22.96 9.94
N LEU A 22 -35.56 24.11 10.51
CA LEU A 22 -34.21 24.66 10.44
C LEU A 22 -33.22 23.91 11.34
N LEU A 23 -33.66 23.49 12.54
CA LEU A 23 -32.82 22.74 13.47
C LEU A 23 -32.29 21.42 12.88
N PRO A 24 -33.13 20.50 12.33
CA PRO A 24 -32.62 19.27 11.72
C PRO A 24 -31.73 19.56 10.51
N ALA A 25 -32.03 20.58 9.71
CA ALA A 25 -31.19 20.97 8.58
C ALA A 25 -29.77 21.41 9.04
N VAL A 26 -29.68 22.21 10.11
CA VAL A 26 -28.40 22.62 10.69
C VAL A 26 -27.63 21.41 11.26
N ILE A 27 -28.31 20.48 11.94
CA ILE A 27 -27.70 19.26 12.46
C ILE A 27 -27.13 18.41 11.33
N VAL A 28 -27.91 18.17 10.27
CA VAL A 28 -27.46 17.40 9.10
C VAL A 28 -26.25 18.08 8.46
N LEU A 29 -26.27 19.41 8.30
CA LEU A 29 -25.17 20.15 7.69
C LEU A 29 -23.91 20.14 8.56
N ALA A 30 -24.06 20.21 9.89
CA ALA A 30 -22.95 20.06 10.83
C ALA A 30 -22.35 18.65 10.78
N LEU A 31 -23.17 17.60 10.68
CA LEU A 31 -22.69 16.22 10.54
C LEU A 31 -21.94 16.00 9.22
N ILE A 32 -22.44 16.57 8.12
CA ILE A 32 -21.74 16.54 6.83
C ILE A 32 -20.39 17.27 6.94
N GLY A 33 -20.38 18.46 7.54
CA GLY A 33 -19.15 19.22 7.77
C GLY A 33 -18.12 18.43 8.59
N LEU A 34 -18.57 17.78 9.67
CA LEU A 34 -17.71 16.94 10.51
C LEU A 34 -17.17 15.72 9.75
N ALA A 35 -18.01 15.05 8.96
CA ALA A 35 -17.60 13.91 8.16
C ALA A 35 -16.54 14.30 7.11
N LEU A 36 -16.73 15.42 6.42
CA LEU A 36 -15.76 15.95 5.44
C LEU A 36 -14.45 16.34 6.12
N PHE A 37 -14.51 16.93 7.32
CA PHE A 37 -13.31 17.24 8.11
C PHE A 37 -12.56 16.00 8.58
N ALA A 38 -13.27 14.90 8.86
CA ALA A 38 -12.67 13.64 9.32
C ALA A 38 -12.04 12.79 8.19
N MET A 39 -12.46 12.95 6.93
CA MET A 39 -11.99 12.11 5.82
C MET A 39 -10.46 12.03 5.65
N PRO A 40 -9.68 13.14 5.72
CA PRO A 40 -8.24 13.07 5.56
C PRO A 40 -7.56 12.24 6.65
N PHE A 41 -8.04 12.34 7.90
CA PHE A 41 -7.52 11.58 9.02
C PHE A 41 -7.80 10.08 8.87
N LEU A 42 -8.99 9.73 8.35
CA LEU A 42 -9.33 8.34 8.04
C LEU A 42 -8.44 7.77 6.93
N SER A 43 -8.06 8.56 5.93
CA SER A 43 -7.14 8.13 4.87
C SER A 43 -5.73 7.84 5.40
N ILE A 44 -5.22 8.66 6.31
CA ILE A 44 -3.92 8.44 6.96
C ILE A 44 -3.98 7.17 7.82
N LEU A 45 -5.01 7.02 8.65
CA LEU A 45 -5.21 5.82 9.47
C LEU A 45 -5.33 4.55 8.61
N PHE A 46 -6.03 4.63 7.49
CA PHE A 46 -6.15 3.51 6.55
C PHE A 46 -4.78 3.12 5.96
N SER A 47 -3.92 4.09 5.67
CA SER A 47 -2.56 3.85 5.17
C SER A 47 -1.66 3.17 6.21
N ILE A 48 -1.89 3.44 7.50
CA ILE A 48 -1.18 2.77 8.61
C ILE A 48 -1.65 1.31 8.74
N VAL A 49 -2.96 1.07 8.61
CA VAL A 49 -3.56 -0.26 8.78
C VAL A 49 -3.31 -1.15 7.56
N ILE A 50 -3.33 -0.59 6.35
CA ILE A 50 -3.16 -1.29 5.08
C ILE A 50 -2.08 -0.60 4.26
N PRO A 51 -0.81 -0.77 4.64
CA PRO A 51 0.31 -0.25 3.88
C PRO A 51 0.35 -0.87 2.48
N PRO A 52 0.85 -0.13 1.47
CA PRO A 52 0.98 -0.65 0.12
C PRO A 52 1.87 -1.91 0.11
N HIS A 53 1.61 -2.79 -0.85
CA HIS A 53 2.44 -3.97 -1.08
C HIS A 53 3.62 -3.61 -1.99
N PRO A 54 4.79 -4.25 -1.85
CA PRO A 54 5.85 -4.16 -2.85
C PRO A 54 5.34 -4.58 -4.23
N PRO A 55 5.88 -4.00 -5.32
CA PRO A 55 5.49 -4.42 -6.67
C PRO A 55 5.89 -5.88 -6.90
N LEU A 56 5.00 -6.65 -7.52
CA LEU A 56 5.23 -8.06 -7.84
C LEU A 56 4.99 -8.31 -9.34
N PRO A 57 5.79 -9.18 -9.98
CA PRO A 57 5.51 -9.59 -11.35
C PRO A 57 4.22 -10.44 -11.40
N SER A 58 3.61 -10.52 -12.58
CA SER A 58 2.38 -11.31 -12.76
C SER A 58 2.63 -12.82 -12.54
N GLY A 59 1.58 -13.57 -12.16
CA GLY A 59 1.68 -15.02 -12.04
C GLY A 59 2.58 -15.54 -10.91
N VAL A 60 2.84 -14.72 -9.88
CA VAL A 60 3.47 -15.19 -8.65
C VAL A 60 2.46 -15.84 -7.72
N SER A 61 2.89 -16.87 -6.99
CA SER A 61 2.09 -17.55 -5.97
C SER A 61 2.77 -17.41 -4.61
N LEU A 62 2.01 -16.94 -3.61
CA LEU A 62 2.50 -16.84 -2.24
C LEU A 62 2.74 -18.24 -1.67
N THR A 63 3.95 -18.48 -1.18
CA THR A 63 4.36 -19.76 -0.60
C THR A 63 4.47 -19.69 0.92
N ARG A 64 4.97 -18.56 1.44
CA ARG A 64 5.07 -18.31 2.88
C ARG A 64 5.00 -16.80 3.14
N GLN A 65 4.51 -16.43 4.31
CA GLN A 65 4.56 -15.08 4.84
C GLN A 65 5.04 -15.12 6.29
N GLN A 66 5.89 -14.18 6.67
CA GLN A 66 6.35 -13.97 8.03
C GLN A 66 6.26 -12.47 8.34
N ASN A 67 5.65 -12.15 9.48
CA ASN A 67 5.60 -10.79 10.00
C ASN A 67 6.59 -10.71 11.16
N TYR A 68 7.48 -9.73 11.10
CA TYR A 68 8.44 -9.41 12.14
C TYR A 68 7.98 -8.18 12.91
N ASP A 69 8.51 -8.02 14.12
CA ASP A 69 8.24 -6.83 14.93
C ASP A 69 8.63 -5.54 14.17
N TYR A 70 8.01 -4.42 14.54
CA TYR A 70 8.27 -3.08 14.01
C TYR A 70 7.86 -2.83 12.54
N GLY A 71 6.93 -3.62 11.99
CA GLY A 71 6.37 -3.38 10.65
C GLY A 71 7.30 -3.79 9.52
N ILE A 72 8.11 -4.83 9.78
CA ILE A 72 8.89 -5.53 8.77
C ILE A 72 8.13 -6.79 8.39
N ASP A 73 7.92 -6.98 7.10
CA ASP A 73 7.24 -8.15 6.55
C ASP A 73 8.12 -8.84 5.52
N GLU A 74 8.09 -10.16 5.54
CA GLU A 74 8.76 -11.01 4.56
C GLU A 74 7.73 -11.94 3.91
N TRP A 75 7.79 -12.02 2.58
CA TRP A 75 6.98 -12.92 1.79
C TRP A 75 7.86 -13.71 0.84
N TRP A 76 7.63 -15.01 0.78
CA TRP A 76 8.23 -15.88 -0.21
C TRP A 76 7.21 -16.22 -1.27
N TYR A 77 7.56 -15.92 -2.51
CA TYR A 77 6.76 -16.24 -3.68
C TYR A 77 7.49 -17.22 -4.60
N THR A 78 6.70 -17.99 -5.34
CA THR A 78 7.19 -18.75 -6.49
C THR A 78 6.58 -18.19 -7.76
N SER A 79 7.35 -18.17 -8.85
CA SER A 79 6.92 -17.72 -10.17
C SER A 79 7.28 -18.77 -11.21
N SER A 80 6.41 -18.98 -12.19
CA SER A 80 6.75 -19.79 -13.37
C SER A 80 7.61 -19.03 -14.39
N GLN A 81 7.86 -17.73 -14.16
CA GLN A 81 8.68 -16.91 -15.03
C GLN A 81 10.18 -17.20 -14.85
N ASP A 82 10.94 -16.96 -15.91
CA ASP A 82 12.40 -16.98 -15.85
C ASP A 82 12.92 -15.89 -14.89
N PRO A 83 13.89 -16.21 -14.00
CA PRO A 83 14.42 -15.24 -13.04
C PRO A 83 15.00 -13.96 -13.67
N CYS A 84 15.57 -14.03 -14.88
CA CYS A 84 16.10 -12.85 -15.56
C CYS A 84 14.98 -11.97 -16.12
N ALA A 85 13.86 -12.57 -16.55
CA ALA A 85 12.65 -11.80 -16.87
C ALA A 85 12.10 -11.07 -15.63
N VAL A 86 12.14 -11.71 -14.46
CA VAL A 86 11.75 -11.05 -13.20
C VAL A 86 12.70 -9.92 -12.81
N LEU A 87 14.01 -10.10 -13.02
CA LEU A 87 14.99 -9.02 -12.85
C LEU A 87 14.66 -7.82 -13.76
N ASP A 88 14.34 -8.07 -15.03
CA ASP A 88 14.00 -6.99 -15.97
C ASP A 88 12.72 -6.26 -15.55
N PHE A 89 11.70 -6.95 -15.03
CA PHE A 89 10.52 -6.31 -14.45
C PHE A 89 10.88 -5.27 -13.36
N TYR A 90 11.77 -5.62 -12.44
CA TYR A 90 12.16 -4.67 -11.39
C TYR A 90 13.04 -3.52 -11.91
N ARG A 91 13.87 -3.77 -12.93
CA ARG A 91 14.65 -2.71 -13.60
C ARG A 91 13.74 -1.73 -14.33
N GLU A 92 12.72 -2.21 -15.02
CA GLU A 92 11.73 -1.38 -15.71
C GLU A 92 10.94 -0.50 -14.74
N LEU A 93 10.74 -0.96 -13.50
CA LEU A 93 10.17 -0.16 -12.41
C LEU A 93 11.13 0.86 -11.79
N GLY A 94 12.39 0.93 -12.24
CA GLY A 94 13.41 1.83 -11.71
C GLY A 94 14.04 1.37 -10.38
N ALA A 95 13.93 0.08 -10.04
CA ALA A 95 14.58 -0.47 -8.85
C ALA A 95 16.10 -0.52 -9.01
N GLN A 96 16.83 -0.36 -7.91
CA GLN A 96 18.28 -0.52 -7.88
C GLN A 96 18.62 -2.00 -7.69
N CYS A 97 19.18 -2.63 -8.73
CA CYS A 97 19.46 -4.06 -8.74
C CYS A 97 20.96 -4.36 -8.74
N THR A 98 21.41 -5.16 -7.76
CA THR A 98 22.72 -5.80 -7.76
C THR A 98 22.58 -7.20 -8.34
N VAL A 99 23.21 -7.46 -9.49
CA VAL A 99 23.07 -8.72 -10.23
C VAL A 99 24.28 -9.61 -9.96
N SER A 100 24.04 -10.88 -9.67
CA SER A 100 25.11 -11.87 -9.55
C SER A 100 25.77 -12.07 -10.92
N PRO A 101 27.11 -12.08 -11.00
CA PRO A 101 27.83 -12.28 -12.27
C PRO A 101 27.35 -13.53 -13.03
N LEU A 102 27.28 -13.43 -14.36
CA LEU A 102 26.94 -14.52 -15.29
C LEU A 102 25.53 -15.13 -15.14
N GLN A 103 24.65 -14.58 -14.29
CA GLN A 103 23.31 -15.17 -14.10
C GLN A 103 22.31 -14.81 -15.20
N CYS A 104 22.46 -13.62 -15.81
CA CYS A 104 21.54 -13.07 -16.80
C CYS A 104 22.26 -12.42 -17.99
N ASP A 105 23.44 -12.93 -18.33
CA ASP A 105 24.21 -12.39 -19.45
C ASP A 105 23.64 -12.92 -20.77
N ARG A 106 22.97 -12.05 -21.53
CA ARG A 106 22.24 -12.39 -22.76
C ARG A 106 23.14 -12.88 -23.90
N ALA A 107 24.46 -12.73 -23.77
CA ALA A 107 25.41 -12.99 -24.84
C ALA A 107 25.83 -14.47 -24.98
N GLU A 108 25.74 -15.31 -23.93
CA GLU A 108 26.44 -16.62 -23.99
C GLU A 108 25.76 -17.82 -23.30
N THR A 109 24.57 -17.73 -22.72
CA THR A 109 23.96 -18.91 -22.05
C THR A 109 23.14 -19.78 -23.00
N THR A 110 23.85 -20.42 -23.93
CA THR A 110 23.40 -21.66 -24.57
C THR A 110 23.25 -22.71 -23.47
N THR A 111 22.00 -22.99 -23.10
CA THR A 111 21.52 -24.23 -22.45
C THR A 111 22.58 -25.09 -21.75
N GLY A 112 22.91 -24.79 -20.49
CA GLY A 112 23.50 -25.78 -19.58
C GLY A 112 24.90 -25.49 -19.08
N ASP A 113 24.99 -24.77 -17.97
CA ASP A 113 25.74 -25.20 -16.77
C ASP A 113 25.56 -24.14 -15.67
N PHE A 114 24.32 -23.94 -15.24
CA PHE A 114 24.08 -23.22 -13.99
C PHE A 114 24.47 -24.18 -12.87
N ASN A 115 25.73 -24.13 -12.44
CA ASN A 115 26.16 -24.81 -11.23
C ASN A 115 25.19 -24.42 -10.11
N ALA A 116 24.53 -25.42 -9.50
CA ALA A 116 23.52 -25.27 -8.45
C ALA A 116 24.01 -24.49 -7.20
N VAL A 117 25.31 -24.16 -7.16
CA VAL A 117 25.96 -23.34 -6.15
C VAL A 117 25.50 -21.87 -6.20
N ASN A 118 25.10 -21.35 -7.36
CA ASN A 118 24.69 -19.95 -7.52
C ASN A 118 23.18 -19.84 -7.80
N MET A 119 22.36 -20.07 -6.78
CA MET A 119 20.90 -19.88 -6.88
C MET A 119 20.47 -18.42 -6.86
N VAL A 120 21.32 -17.50 -6.39
CA VAL A 120 21.01 -16.07 -6.30
C VAL A 120 21.26 -15.40 -7.64
N VAL A 121 20.19 -14.85 -8.24
CA VAL A 121 20.23 -14.17 -9.52
C VAL A 121 20.50 -12.69 -9.35
N ALA A 122 19.71 -12.02 -8.50
CA ALA A 122 19.88 -10.60 -8.22
C ALA A 122 19.20 -10.21 -6.90
N ARG A 123 19.61 -9.07 -6.36
CA ARG A 123 18.89 -8.36 -5.31
C ARG A 123 18.47 -7.00 -5.85
N CYS A 124 17.17 -6.72 -5.86
CA CYS A 124 16.64 -5.41 -6.25
C CYS A 124 16.03 -4.71 -5.04
N ALA A 125 16.18 -3.38 -4.96
CA ALA A 125 15.63 -2.57 -3.90
C ALA A 125 14.95 -1.32 -4.46
N GLY A 126 13.93 -0.85 -3.76
CA GLY A 126 13.20 0.36 -4.11
C GLY A 126 12.51 0.98 -2.91
N ALA A 127 11.91 2.13 -3.15
CA ALA A 127 11.10 2.83 -2.17
C ALA A 127 9.81 3.34 -2.82
N ALA A 128 8.76 3.47 -2.03
CA ALA A 128 7.51 4.10 -2.44
C ALA A 128 7.03 5.05 -1.34
N GLU A 129 6.65 6.26 -1.73
CA GLU A 129 6.04 7.23 -0.83
C GLU A 129 4.52 7.00 -0.79
N PHE A 130 3.94 7.00 0.40
CA PHE A 130 2.50 6.91 0.58
C PHE A 130 2.03 7.79 1.75
N SER A 131 1.19 8.77 1.45
CA SER A 131 0.76 9.78 2.42
C SER A 131 1.94 10.57 3.01
N LEU A 132 2.24 10.38 4.30
CA LEU A 132 3.33 11.05 5.05
C LEU A 132 4.52 10.10 5.32
N PHE A 133 4.39 8.84 4.89
CA PHE A 133 5.28 7.74 5.21
C PHE A 133 6.01 7.26 3.95
N SER A 134 7.16 6.63 4.17
CA SER A 134 7.89 5.95 3.10
C SER A 134 7.94 4.45 3.37
N MET A 135 7.81 3.67 2.32
CA MET A 135 8.02 2.22 2.33
C MET A 135 9.32 1.94 1.62
N SER A 136 10.24 1.24 2.29
CA SER A 136 11.38 0.62 1.64
C SER A 136 11.09 -0.85 1.40
N TRP A 137 11.56 -1.38 0.29
CA TRP A 137 11.41 -2.80 -0.02
C TRP A 137 12.64 -3.31 -0.74
N TRP A 138 12.90 -4.60 -0.60
CA TRP A 138 13.87 -5.29 -1.42
C TRP A 138 13.38 -6.69 -1.75
N VAL A 139 13.86 -7.21 -2.86
CA VAL A 139 13.55 -8.55 -3.33
C VAL A 139 14.85 -9.27 -3.65
N LEU A 140 15.01 -10.47 -3.12
CA LEU A 140 16.03 -11.40 -3.54
C LEU A 140 15.41 -12.37 -4.55
N ILE A 141 15.94 -12.34 -5.77
CA ILE A 141 15.52 -13.17 -6.87
C ILE A 141 16.44 -14.38 -6.89
N THR A 142 15.88 -15.57 -6.73
CA THR A 142 16.61 -16.83 -6.80
C THR A 142 16.00 -17.76 -7.83
N ARG A 143 16.76 -18.77 -8.26
CA ARG A 143 16.26 -19.90 -9.04
C ARG A 143 15.57 -20.88 -8.10
N ASN A 144 14.41 -21.40 -8.51
CA ASN A 144 13.74 -22.45 -7.76
C ASN A 144 14.55 -23.75 -7.87
N PRO A 145 14.96 -24.39 -6.77
CA PRO A 145 15.77 -25.61 -6.80
C PRO A 145 15.06 -26.80 -7.45
N ALA A 146 13.73 -26.83 -7.46
CA ALA A 146 12.94 -27.86 -8.13
C ALA A 146 12.78 -27.61 -9.64
N ASN A 147 12.91 -26.35 -10.09
CA ASN A 147 12.84 -25.97 -11.50
C ASN A 147 13.69 -24.71 -11.73
N LEU A 148 14.90 -24.87 -12.27
CA LEU A 148 15.85 -23.77 -12.46
C LEU A 148 15.40 -22.68 -13.44
N GLN A 149 14.34 -22.96 -14.23
CA GLN A 149 13.69 -21.99 -15.13
C GLN A 149 12.61 -21.16 -14.43
N ALA A 150 12.25 -21.51 -13.19
CA ALA A 150 11.27 -20.80 -12.38
C ALA A 150 11.99 -19.92 -11.35
N ALA A 151 11.46 -18.72 -11.11
CA ALA A 151 11.95 -17.83 -10.07
C ALA A 151 11.32 -18.13 -8.70
N GLN A 152 12.12 -17.97 -7.65
CA GLN A 152 11.66 -17.82 -6.29
C GLN A 152 12.02 -16.40 -5.84
N LEU A 153 11.07 -15.73 -5.19
CA LEU A 153 11.22 -14.35 -4.76
C LEU A 153 11.10 -14.31 -3.25
N ASP A 154 12.09 -13.72 -2.61
CA ASP A 154 12.06 -13.40 -1.19
C ASP A 154 11.95 -11.88 -1.07
N VAL A 155 10.75 -11.42 -0.71
CA VAL A 155 10.34 -10.02 -0.76
C VAL A 155 10.22 -9.50 0.66
N TRP A 156 10.97 -8.45 0.95
CA TRP A 156 10.97 -7.77 2.23
C TRP A 156 10.39 -6.37 2.08
N ARG A 157 9.58 -5.98 3.05
CA ARG A 157 9.05 -4.62 3.20
C ARG A 157 9.39 -4.10 4.60
N GLY A 158 9.82 -2.84 4.67
CA GLY A 158 9.90 -2.08 5.91
C GLY A 158 9.23 -0.71 5.75
N ILE A 159 8.35 -0.37 6.69
CA ILE A 159 7.67 0.93 6.72
C ILE A 159 8.46 1.88 7.62
N ASN A 160 8.82 3.04 7.10
CA ASN A 160 9.38 4.10 7.90
C ASN A 160 8.28 5.04 8.40
N TRP A 161 7.91 4.87 9.67
CA TRP A 161 6.88 5.65 10.36
C TRP A 161 7.35 7.07 10.74
N LEU A 162 8.66 7.28 10.83
CA LEU A 162 9.26 8.54 11.21
C LEU A 162 10.01 9.10 10.01
N THR A 163 9.47 10.16 9.41
CA THR A 163 10.11 10.89 8.31
C THR A 163 11.35 11.65 8.82
N THR A 164 12.33 10.97 9.41
CA THR A 164 13.69 11.49 9.44
C THR A 164 14.17 11.32 8.02
N GLY A 165 14.19 12.43 7.28
CA GLY A 165 14.36 12.48 5.83
C GLY A 165 15.27 11.37 5.32
N SER A 166 14.81 10.71 4.25
CA SER A 166 15.60 9.76 3.47
C SER A 166 17.07 10.20 3.52
N PRO A 167 18.03 9.38 4.00
CA PRO A 167 19.42 9.74 3.88
C PRO A 167 19.61 9.92 2.38
N ALA A 168 19.70 11.19 1.96
CA ALA A 168 19.92 11.56 0.58
C ALA A 168 21.06 10.66 0.13
N ALA A 169 20.82 9.88 -0.94
CA ALA A 169 21.78 8.99 -1.53
C ALA A 169 23.12 9.70 -1.45
N THR A 170 23.97 9.25 -0.52
CA THR A 170 25.26 9.87 -0.30
C THR A 170 25.99 9.54 -1.59
N GLU A 171 26.05 10.52 -2.50
CA GLU A 171 26.90 10.45 -3.68
C GLU A 171 28.27 10.00 -3.16
N SER A 172 28.63 8.77 -3.48
CA SER A 172 29.95 8.25 -3.17
C SER A 172 30.94 9.17 -3.88
N PRO A 173 31.83 9.88 -3.16
CA PRO A 173 32.90 10.60 -3.82
C PRO A 173 33.77 9.57 -4.54
N GLU A 174 33.99 9.78 -5.84
CA GLU A 174 34.97 9.05 -6.67
C GLU A 174 36.39 9.18 -6.10
#